data_AF-A0AAN7KPF0-F1
#
_entry.id   AF-A0AAN7KPF0-F1
#
_cell.length_a   1.000
_cell.length_b   1.000
_cell.length_c   1.000
_cell.angle_alpha   90.00
_cell.angle_beta   90.00
_cell.angle_gamma   90.00
#
_symmetry.space_group_name_H-M   'P 1'
#
loop_
_entity.id
_entity.type
_entity.pdbx_description
1 polymer ?
#
loop_
_entity_poly.entity_id
_entity_poly.type
_entity_poly.pdbx_seq_one_letter_code
_entity_poly.pdbx_strand_id
1 'polypeptide(L)'
;MDHLRLVQLLTLLTVTLAFSVSSACSDGKCKLLDYCSEDSDCGVGLYCLSCQSRFPICVRSSYTDQFKLLNNSLPFNKYAYLTTHNSFAIEGEPSHTGLPRLSVNYQEDTVTQQLNNGVRALMLDTYDYEGDVWLCHYFGGNCHRYTAFVRITASSK
;
A
#
# COMPACT_ATOMS: atom_id res chain seq x y z
N MET A 1 -33.31 -27.50 -42.41
CA MET A 1 -32.17 -26.56 -42.53
C MET A 1 -32.11 -25.58 -41.37
N ASP A 2 -33.08 -25.60 -40.44
CA ASP A 2 -33.24 -24.60 -39.38
C ASP A 2 -32.51 -24.94 -38.07
N HIS A 3 -32.42 -26.23 -37.70
CA HIS A 3 -31.68 -26.65 -36.51
C HIS A 3 -30.16 -26.42 -36.62
N LEU A 4 -29.58 -26.63 -37.80
CA LEU A 4 -28.14 -26.44 -38.00
C LEU A 4 -27.76 -24.95 -37.91
N ARG A 5 -28.62 -24.05 -38.40
CA ARG A 5 -28.44 -22.60 -38.27
C ARG A 5 -28.62 -22.12 -36.83
N LEU A 6 -29.56 -22.70 -36.09
CA LEU A 6 -29.77 -22.37 -34.67
C LEU A 6 -28.56 -22.77 -33.82
N VAL A 7 -28.01 -23.97 -34.03
CA VAL A 7 -26.78 -24.44 -33.35
C VAL A 7 -25.60 -23.53 -33.69
N GLN A 8 -25.43 -23.14 -34.96
CA GLN A 8 -24.38 -22.22 -35.38
C GLN A 8 -24.50 -20.84 -34.72
N LEU A 9 -25.71 -20.27 -34.64
CA LEU A 9 -25.93 -19.00 -33.96
C LEU A 9 -25.63 -19.10 -32.46
N LEU A 10 -26.09 -20.16 -31.80
CA LEU A 10 -25.83 -20.40 -30.37
C LEU A 10 -24.33 -20.54 -30.10
N THR A 11 -23.59 -21.27 -30.95
CA THR A 11 -22.13 -21.40 -30.82
C THR A 11 -21.40 -20.08 -31.08
N LEU A 12 -21.89 -19.25 -32.01
CA LEU A 12 -21.29 -17.95 -32.27
C LEU A 12 -21.51 -17.00 -31.08
N LEU A 13 -22.72 -17.03 -30.50
CA LEU A 13 -23.08 -16.21 -29.35
C LEU A 13 -22.25 -16.59 -28.11
N THR A 14 -22.07 -17.88 -27.82
CA THR A 14 -21.24 -18.35 -26.70
C THR A 14 -19.77 -18.00 -26.88
N VAL A 15 -19.25 -18.10 -28.11
CA VAL A 15 -17.88 -17.65 -28.47
C VAL A 15 -17.75 -16.13 -28.24
N THR A 16 -18.70 -15.31 -28.71
CA THR A 16 -18.63 -13.86 -28.52
C THR A 16 -18.73 -13.42 -27.05
N LEU A 17 -19.53 -14.09 -26.22
CA LEU A 17 -19.59 -13.83 -24.77
C LEU A 17 -18.32 -14.31 -24.04
N ALA A 18 -17.61 -15.32 -24.54
CA ALA A 18 -16.35 -15.78 -23.96
C ALA A 18 -15.17 -14.85 -24.29
N PHE A 19 -15.24 -14.09 -25.40
CA PHE A 19 -14.19 -13.18 -25.85
C PHE A 19 -14.36 -11.72 -25.41
N SER A 20 -15.42 -11.36 -24.68
CA SER A 20 -15.51 -10.07 -23.98
C SER A 20 -14.66 -10.05 -22.71
N VAL A 21 -13.41 -10.49 -22.82
CA VAL A 21 -12.38 -10.15 -21.85
C VAL A 21 -11.88 -8.76 -22.22
N SER A 22 -12.14 -7.78 -21.35
CA SER A 22 -11.47 -6.50 -21.42
C SER A 22 -9.97 -6.78 -21.51
N SER A 23 -9.33 -6.50 -22.64
CA SER A 23 -7.88 -6.64 -22.74
C SER A 23 -7.28 -5.71 -21.69
N ALA A 24 -6.64 -6.26 -20.66
CA ALA A 24 -5.78 -5.47 -19.82
C ALA A 24 -4.78 -4.76 -20.73
N CYS A 25 -4.50 -3.50 -20.42
CA CYS A 25 -3.42 -2.77 -21.05
C CYS A 25 -2.08 -3.52 -20.83
N SER A 26 -1.12 -3.35 -21.73
CA SER A 26 0.21 -3.96 -21.67
C SER A 26 1.24 -3.01 -22.31
N ASP A 27 2.52 -3.35 -22.20
CA ASP A 27 3.63 -2.67 -22.89
C ASP A 27 3.69 -1.17 -22.58
N GLY A 28 3.58 -0.81 -21.30
CA GLY A 28 3.68 0.55 -20.81
C GLY A 28 2.46 1.42 -21.12
N LYS A 29 1.33 0.83 -21.49
CA LYS A 29 0.10 1.56 -21.83
C LYS A 29 -0.88 1.66 -20.66
N CYS A 30 -0.65 0.91 -19.58
CA CYS A 30 -1.51 0.99 -18.41
C CYS A 30 -1.35 2.33 -17.69
N LYS A 31 -2.49 2.95 -17.40
CA LYS A 31 -2.58 4.22 -16.68
C LYS A 31 -2.71 3.96 -15.19
N LEU A 32 -2.63 5.03 -14.43
CA LEU A 32 -2.84 4.99 -12.98
C LEU A 32 -4.19 4.33 -12.66
N LEU A 33 -4.17 3.35 -11.75
CA LEU A 33 -5.29 2.51 -11.32
C LEU A 33 -5.75 1.44 -12.33
N ASP A 34 -5.14 1.33 -13.51
CA ASP A 34 -5.38 0.18 -14.38
C ASP A 34 -4.76 -1.09 -13.78
N TYR A 35 -5.39 -2.24 -14.04
CA TYR A 35 -4.81 -3.54 -13.66
C TYR A 35 -3.53 -3.81 -14.43
N CYS A 36 -2.58 -4.46 -13.77
CA CYS A 36 -1.29 -4.87 -14.33
C CYS A 36 -0.89 -6.24 -13.81
N SER A 37 0.07 -6.87 -14.48
CA SER A 37 0.71 -8.11 -14.03
C SER A 37 2.16 -7.90 -13.64
N GLU A 38 2.85 -6.97 -14.32
CA GLU A 38 4.25 -6.61 -14.08
C GLU A 38 4.51 -5.12 -14.33
N ASP A 39 5.65 -4.61 -13.84
CA ASP A 39 6.00 -3.18 -13.95
C ASP A 39 6.02 -2.68 -15.40
N SER A 40 6.40 -3.52 -16.36
CA SER A 40 6.43 -3.22 -17.80
C SER A 40 5.06 -2.93 -18.39
N ASP A 41 3.96 -3.33 -17.75
CA ASP A 41 2.61 -3.00 -18.21
C ASP A 41 2.30 -1.51 -17.99
N CYS A 42 2.87 -0.94 -16.93
CA CYS A 42 2.58 0.40 -16.44
C CYS A 42 3.33 1.49 -17.21
N GLY A 43 2.64 2.61 -17.47
CA GLY A 43 3.24 3.76 -18.13
C GLY A 43 4.38 4.40 -17.35
N VAL A 44 5.13 5.28 -18.02
CA VAL A 44 6.28 5.97 -17.42
C VAL A 44 5.88 6.67 -16.12
N GLY A 45 6.67 6.45 -15.04
CA GLY A 45 6.41 7.00 -13.72
C GLY A 45 5.38 6.23 -12.89
N LEU A 46 5.00 5.03 -13.35
CA LEU A 46 4.15 4.08 -12.65
C LEU A 46 4.87 2.74 -12.49
N TYR A 47 4.41 1.91 -11.55
CA TYR A 47 4.85 0.52 -11.37
C TYR A 47 3.67 -0.34 -10.90
N CYS A 48 3.80 -1.65 -11.01
CA CYS A 48 2.74 -2.59 -10.74
C CYS A 48 2.77 -3.04 -9.28
N LEU A 49 1.81 -2.59 -8.48
CA LEU A 49 1.75 -2.89 -7.05
C LEU A 49 0.50 -3.70 -6.71
N SER A 50 0.69 -4.76 -5.93
CA SER A 50 -0.38 -5.47 -5.23
C SER A 50 -0.27 -5.21 -3.74
N CYS A 51 -1.36 -4.74 -3.12
CA CYS A 51 -1.47 -4.67 -1.66
C CYS A 51 -2.50 -5.71 -1.19
N GLN A 52 -2.13 -6.56 -0.22
CA GLN A 52 -3.00 -7.48 0.52
C GLN A 52 -4.10 -8.16 -0.33
N SER A 53 -3.67 -9.08 -1.20
CA SER A 53 -4.56 -9.98 -1.98
C SER A 53 -5.51 -9.28 -2.96
N ARG A 54 -5.27 -8.02 -3.30
CA ARG A 54 -5.94 -7.35 -4.42
C ARG A 54 -5.18 -7.62 -5.73
N PHE A 55 -5.91 -7.67 -6.83
CA PHE A 55 -5.28 -7.67 -8.15
C PHE A 55 -4.33 -6.48 -8.27
N PRO A 56 -3.09 -6.69 -8.78
CA PRO A 56 -2.13 -5.61 -8.91
C PRO A 56 -2.68 -4.50 -9.81
N ILE A 57 -2.36 -3.26 -9.44
CA ILE A 57 -2.73 -2.07 -10.21
C ILE A 57 -1.50 -1.18 -10.40
N CYS A 58 -1.51 -0.40 -11.47
CA CYS A 58 -0.47 0.60 -11.70
C CYS A 58 -0.62 1.75 -10.71
N VAL A 59 0.40 1.95 -9.88
CA VAL A 59 0.51 3.05 -8.91
C VAL A 59 1.68 3.95 -9.25
N ARG A 60 1.74 5.14 -8.65
CA ARG A 60 2.83 6.11 -8.91
C ARG A 60 4.15 5.60 -8.36
N SER A 61 5.21 5.64 -9.16
CA SER A 61 6.57 5.28 -8.73
C SER A 61 7.33 6.43 -8.06
N SER A 62 6.78 7.66 -8.11
CA SER A 62 7.40 8.83 -7.51
C SER A 62 6.38 9.74 -6.84
N TYR A 63 6.84 10.43 -5.78
CA TYR A 63 6.06 11.45 -5.09
C TYR A 63 6.31 12.83 -5.70
N THR A 64 5.32 13.72 -5.56
CA THR A 64 5.51 15.14 -5.85
C THR A 64 6.03 15.84 -4.60
N ASP A 65 7.25 16.37 -4.68
CA ASP A 65 7.84 17.19 -3.63
C ASP A 65 7.13 18.56 -3.58
N GLN A 66 6.16 18.67 -2.68
CA GLN A 66 5.35 19.88 -2.50
C GLN A 66 6.19 21.10 -2.10
N PHE A 67 7.34 20.90 -1.45
CA PHE A 67 8.22 21.98 -1.05
C PHE A 67 8.96 22.57 -2.24
N LYS A 68 9.30 21.76 -3.24
CA LYS A 68 9.84 22.26 -4.51
C LYS A 68 8.77 22.93 -5.37
N LEU A 69 7.54 22.41 -5.36
CA LEU A 69 6.44 22.96 -6.15
C LEU A 69 6.04 24.38 -5.70
N LEU A 70 6.00 24.62 -4.38
CA LEU A 70 5.55 25.89 -3.79
C LEU A 70 6.71 26.70 -3.18
N ASN A 71 7.95 26.39 -3.57
CA ASN A 71 9.18 27.04 -3.12
C ASN A 71 9.34 27.14 -1.59
N ASN A 72 8.82 26.15 -0.86
CA ASN A 72 8.88 26.04 0.61
C ASN A 72 8.47 27.33 1.35
N SER A 73 7.58 28.13 0.76
CA SER A 73 7.26 29.49 1.22
C SER A 73 6.04 29.57 2.15
N LEU A 74 5.24 28.50 2.22
CA LEU A 74 4.00 28.49 2.98
C LEU A 74 4.21 27.94 4.40
N PRO A 75 3.33 28.25 5.36
CA PRO A 75 3.37 27.59 6.66
C PRO A 75 2.97 26.10 6.55
N PHE A 76 3.41 25.29 7.52
CA PHE A 76 3.22 23.83 7.54
C PHE A 76 1.76 23.40 7.25
N ASN A 77 0.78 24.06 7.83
CA ASN A 77 -0.64 23.75 7.67
C ASN A 77 -1.25 24.13 6.30
N LYS A 78 -0.42 24.55 5.33
CA LYS A 78 -0.84 24.88 3.95
C LYS A 78 -0.28 23.91 2.91
N TYR A 79 0.43 22.87 3.34
CA TYR A 79 0.86 21.77 2.48
C TYR A 79 -0.05 20.55 2.63
N ALA A 80 -0.10 19.75 1.57
CA ALA A 80 -0.60 18.39 1.64
C ALA A 80 0.57 17.44 1.91
N TYR A 81 0.45 16.62 2.95
CA TYR A 81 1.47 15.64 3.33
C TYR A 81 1.00 14.23 3.04
N LEU A 82 1.84 13.46 2.35
CA LEU A 82 1.68 12.02 2.36
C LEU A 82 1.92 11.53 3.79
N THR A 83 0.94 10.81 4.33
CA THR A 83 0.89 10.36 5.72
C THR A 83 0.71 8.85 5.75
N THR A 84 1.47 8.15 6.59
CA THR A 84 1.30 6.71 6.82
C THR A 84 0.72 6.44 8.20
N HIS A 85 -0.29 5.57 8.24
CA HIS A 85 -0.96 5.11 9.48
C HIS A 85 -0.10 4.04 10.15
N ASN A 86 0.22 4.22 11.44
CA ASN A 86 1.09 3.31 12.18
C ASN A 86 2.36 2.97 11.41
N SER A 87 3.13 4.00 11.09
CA SER A 87 4.30 3.95 10.20
C SER A 87 5.36 2.90 10.63
N PHE A 88 5.34 2.50 11.90
CA PHE A 88 6.24 1.50 12.48
C PHE A 88 5.75 0.04 12.30
N ALA A 89 4.48 -0.17 11.94
CA ALA A 89 3.87 -1.50 11.85
C ALA A 89 4.22 -2.16 10.52
N ILE A 90 5.51 -2.51 10.37
CA ILE A 90 6.12 -2.97 9.13
C ILE A 90 5.96 -4.49 8.99
N GLU A 91 5.60 -4.96 7.79
CA GLU A 91 5.52 -6.37 7.48
C GLU A 91 6.88 -7.06 7.65
N GLY A 92 6.87 -8.23 8.30
CA GLY A 92 8.09 -9.00 8.55
C GLY A 92 9.00 -8.43 9.64
N GLU A 93 8.61 -7.33 10.31
CA GLU A 93 9.38 -6.82 11.44
C GLU A 93 9.51 -7.91 12.53
N PRO A 94 10.72 -8.16 13.09
CA PRO A 94 10.90 -9.15 14.15
C PRO A 94 10.25 -8.72 15.46
N SER A 95 9.76 -9.68 16.25
CA SER A 95 9.24 -9.36 17.59
C SER A 95 10.37 -9.00 18.56
N HIS A 96 10.16 -7.93 19.33
CA HIS A 96 11.11 -7.45 20.35
C HIS A 96 10.73 -7.84 21.79
N THR A 97 9.65 -8.60 21.98
CA THR A 97 9.13 -8.97 23.32
C THR A 97 9.33 -10.44 23.69
N GLY A 98 9.88 -11.23 22.77
CA GLY A 98 10.06 -12.68 22.91
C GLY A 98 8.80 -13.51 22.66
N LEU A 99 7.67 -12.89 22.29
CA LEU A 99 6.46 -13.58 21.85
C LEU A 99 6.17 -13.28 20.37
N PRO A 100 5.60 -14.22 19.60
CA PRO A 100 5.08 -13.91 18.27
C PRO A 100 4.09 -12.74 18.31
N ARG A 101 4.21 -11.82 17.36
CA ARG A 101 3.34 -10.64 17.28
C ARG A 101 1.99 -11.00 16.67
N LEU A 102 0.92 -10.69 17.38
CA LEU A 102 -0.49 -10.84 16.96
C LEU A 102 -1.10 -9.45 16.77
N SER A 103 -0.58 -8.72 15.77
CA SER A 103 -1.10 -7.42 15.34
C SER A 103 -1.16 -7.36 13.82
N VAL A 104 -1.97 -6.43 13.30
CA VAL A 104 -1.98 -6.04 11.89
C VAL A 104 -0.69 -5.28 11.57
N ASN A 105 -0.10 -5.59 10.41
CA ASN A 105 0.95 -4.79 9.78
C ASN A 105 0.29 -3.85 8.76
N TYR A 106 0.71 -2.58 8.76
CA TYR A 106 0.13 -1.53 7.90
C TYR A 106 1.06 -1.05 6.80
N GLN A 107 2.36 -1.35 6.92
CA GLN A 107 3.38 -0.84 6.02
C GLN A 107 4.24 -1.99 5.49
N GLU A 108 4.63 -1.91 4.22
CA GLU A 108 5.63 -2.79 3.61
C GLU A 108 7.01 -2.11 3.57
N ASP A 109 7.01 -0.77 3.52
CA ASP A 109 8.21 0.06 3.55
C ASP A 109 8.70 0.32 4.99
N THR A 110 10.01 0.23 5.19
CA THR A 110 10.66 0.77 6.41
C THR A 110 10.40 2.27 6.57
N VAL A 111 10.52 2.81 7.78
CA VAL A 111 10.35 4.26 8.02
C VAL A 111 11.29 5.09 7.13
N THR A 112 12.53 4.64 6.93
CA THR A 112 13.49 5.31 6.03
C THR A 112 13.00 5.30 4.58
N GLN A 113 12.48 4.17 4.09
CA GLN A 113 11.88 4.09 2.75
C GLN A 113 10.66 4.99 2.62
N GLN A 114 9.75 5.00 3.61
CA GLN A 114 8.60 5.91 3.63
C GLN A 114 9.05 7.38 3.49
N LEU A 115 10.06 7.81 4.24
CA LEU A 115 10.60 9.16 4.15
C LEU A 115 11.25 9.44 2.77
N ASN A 116 12.02 8.49 2.24
CA ASN A 116 12.60 8.59 0.90
C ASN A 116 11.53 8.66 -0.20
N ASN A 117 10.39 8.00 0.02
CA ASN A 117 9.22 7.95 -0.85
C ASN A 117 8.26 9.15 -0.62
N GLY A 118 8.68 10.16 0.13
CA GLY A 118 7.97 11.44 0.23
C GLY A 118 6.98 11.56 1.40
N VAL A 119 6.89 10.56 2.26
CA VAL A 119 6.10 10.66 3.50
C VAL A 119 6.71 11.75 4.39
N ARG A 120 5.87 12.63 4.94
CA ARG A 120 6.29 13.74 5.81
C ARG A 120 5.46 13.87 7.08
N ALA A 121 4.48 13.00 7.25
CA ALA A 121 3.76 12.82 8.49
C ALA A 121 3.70 11.32 8.81
N LEU A 122 4.09 10.97 10.03
CA LEU A 122 4.08 9.60 10.53
C LEU A 122 3.08 9.54 11.68
N MET A 123 2.06 8.70 11.56
CA MET A 123 1.15 8.43 12.68
C MET A 123 1.73 7.30 13.52
N LEU A 124 1.85 7.53 14.82
CA LEU A 124 2.45 6.62 15.77
C LEU A 124 1.48 6.37 16.92
N ASP A 125 0.86 5.19 16.95
CA ASP A 125 0.15 4.72 18.12
C ASP A 125 1.14 4.37 19.25
N THR A 126 1.08 5.16 20.32
CA THR A 126 1.95 5.05 21.50
C THR A 126 1.15 4.67 22.72
N TYR A 127 1.65 3.73 23.51
CA TYR A 127 1.00 3.27 24.74
C TYR A 127 2.00 3.11 25.87
N ASP A 128 1.56 3.40 27.09
CA ASP A 128 2.29 3.01 28.30
C ASP A 128 2.19 1.50 28.51
N TYR A 129 3.33 0.83 28.61
CA TYR A 129 3.41 -0.61 28.82
C TYR A 129 4.68 -0.98 29.59
N GLU A 130 4.52 -1.71 30.70
CA GLU A 130 5.61 -2.12 31.60
C GLU A 130 6.50 -0.95 32.07
N GLY A 131 5.92 0.25 32.24
CA GLY A 131 6.63 1.44 32.72
C GLY A 131 7.42 2.20 31.64
N ASP A 132 7.33 1.79 30.38
CA ASP A 132 7.93 2.44 29.23
C ASP A 132 6.87 2.83 28.18
N VAL A 133 7.22 3.71 27.24
CA VAL A 133 6.38 4.04 26.08
C VAL A 133 6.70 3.09 24.94
N TRP A 134 5.67 2.46 24.37
CA TRP A 134 5.81 1.50 23.28
C TRP A 134 5.00 1.92 22.06
N LEU A 135 5.58 1.70 20.88
CA LEU A 135 4.80 1.65 19.64
C LEU A 135 4.06 0.33 19.60
N CYS A 136 2.75 0.39 19.52
CA CYS A 136 1.90 -0.77 19.71
C CYS A 136 0.61 -0.57 18.93
N HIS A 137 0.01 -1.66 18.46
CA HIS A 137 -1.26 -1.58 17.76
C HIS A 137 -2.21 -2.65 18.28
N TYR A 138 -3.29 -2.21 18.95
CA TYR A 138 -4.28 -3.10 19.53
C TYR A 138 -5.65 -2.43 19.65
N PHE A 139 -6.70 -3.19 19.35
CA PHE A 139 -8.09 -2.77 19.51
C PHE A 139 -8.46 -2.84 21.00
N GLY A 140 -8.65 -1.68 21.63
CA GLY A 140 -9.04 -1.59 23.04
C GLY A 140 -8.20 -0.63 23.88
N GLY A 141 -7.26 0.09 23.28
CA GLY A 141 -6.55 1.18 23.94
C GLY A 141 -5.47 0.76 24.94
N ASN A 142 -5.08 -0.52 24.93
CA ASN A 142 -4.03 -1.06 25.80
C ASN A 142 -2.97 -1.74 24.94
N CYS A 143 -1.70 -1.69 25.39
CA CYS A 143 -0.65 -2.48 24.78
C CYS A 143 -0.40 -3.77 25.54
N HIS A 144 -0.04 -4.82 24.81
CA HIS A 144 0.34 -6.12 25.33
C HIS A 144 1.65 -6.57 24.71
N ARG A 145 2.37 -7.48 25.37
CA ARG A 145 3.61 -8.07 24.82
C ARG A 145 3.45 -8.63 23.41
N TYR A 146 2.30 -9.21 23.08
CA TYR A 146 2.04 -9.79 21.76
C TYR A 146 1.57 -8.76 20.72
N THR A 147 1.32 -7.50 21.08
CA THR A 147 0.92 -6.43 20.14
C THR A 147 1.95 -5.31 20.02
N ALA A 148 3.00 -5.36 20.85
CA ALA A 148 4.07 -4.37 20.87
C ALA A 148 5.00 -4.52 19.66
N PHE A 149 5.45 -3.38 19.14
CA PHE A 149 6.46 -3.29 18.10
C PHE A 149 7.82 -2.99 18.68
N VAL A 150 8.03 -1.74 19.03
CA VAL A 150 9.31 -1.27 19.52
C VAL A 150 9.11 -0.42 20.76
N ARG A 151 10.00 -0.60 21.73
CA ARG A 151 10.07 0.27 22.88
C ARG A 151 10.70 1.59 22.46
N ILE A 152 10.03 2.71 22.76
CA ILE A 152 10.62 4.03 22.55
C ILE A 152 11.61 4.27 23.68
N THR A 153 12.89 4.10 23.38
CA THR A 153 13.96 4.54 24.27
C THR A 153 14.33 5.97 23.92
N ALA A 154 14.43 6.84 24.94
CA ALA A 154 15.13 8.09 24.75
C ALA A 154 16.60 7.75 24.46
N SER A 155 17.08 8.06 23.25
CA SER A 155 18.52 8.13 23.06
C SER A 155 19.03 9.28 23.92
N SER A 156 19.66 8.95 25.04
CA SER A 156 20.55 9.88 25.74
C SER A 156 21.61 10.30 24.73
N LYS A 157 21.51 11.54 24.26
CA LYS A 157 22.60 12.20 23.52
C LYS A 157 23.82 12.35 24.42
#